data_AF-A0A238JG92-F1
#
_entry.id   AF-A0A238JG92-F1
#
_cell.length_a   1.000
_cell.length_b   1.000
_cell.length_c   1.000
_cell.angle_alpha   90.00
_cell.angle_beta   90.00
_cell.angle_gamma   90.00
#
_symmetry.space_group_name_H-M   'P 1'
#
loop_
_entity.id
_entity.type
_entity.pdbx_description
1 polymer ?
#
loop_
_entity_poly.entity_id
_entity_poly.type
_entity_poly.pdbx_seq_one_letter_code
_entity_poly.pdbx_strand_id
1 'polypeptide(L)'
;MSNQITEMLAALSALHGDIAGKIPQIDARLQAILSSLSGAMGRKVFVDAATGDDVDGLGTEESPVPSLDGAAKFMIPGGYYYVSLMTDLVVDSYVAIPAASLTLASSEIGVKRRLSWAPEIDAIDTRAPTITSTGRNCTILCRDLRLATTQVSAHVTPRGMFYGRTNMFVDLFDCEMEVPAGANHAFLSGNALYAFWLNAVTVPAEMAGLWVDGYAAGTDPATVGRLLAANTTL
;
A
#
# COMPACT_ATOMS: atom_id res chain seq x y z
N MET A 1 9.43 -3.03 68.83
CA MET A 1 9.12 -4.10 67.86
C MET A 1 7.73 -3.97 67.25
N SER A 2 6.65 -3.63 67.98
CA SER A 2 5.31 -3.57 67.36
C SER A 2 5.15 -2.45 66.30
N ASN A 3 5.69 -1.25 66.53
CA ASN A 3 5.58 -0.15 65.54
C ASN A 3 6.25 -0.46 64.19
N GLN A 4 7.43 -1.08 64.19
CA GLN A 4 8.13 -1.44 62.95
C GLN A 4 7.37 -2.51 62.15
N ILE A 5 6.70 -3.45 62.84
CA ILE A 5 5.85 -4.45 62.18
C ILE A 5 4.62 -3.78 61.55
N THR A 6 3.99 -2.83 62.24
CA THR A 6 2.85 -2.07 61.72
C THR A 6 3.22 -1.21 60.52
N GLU A 7 4.36 -0.52 60.56
CA GLU A 7 4.88 0.28 59.45
C GLU A 7 5.20 -0.59 58.22
N MET A 8 5.81 -1.77 58.42
CA MET A 8 6.05 -2.73 57.34
C MET A 8 4.74 -3.25 56.73
N LEU A 9 3.74 -3.58 57.53
CA LEU A 9 2.43 -4.02 57.04
C LEU A 9 1.71 -2.93 56.22
N ALA A 10 1.77 -1.68 56.68
CA ALA A 10 1.21 -0.55 55.94
C ALA A 10 1.92 -0.34 54.59
N ALA A 11 3.26 -0.42 54.56
CA ALA A 11 4.03 -0.35 53.33
C ALA A 11 3.72 -1.52 52.37
N LEU A 12 3.55 -2.74 52.90
CA LEU A 12 3.21 -3.91 52.10
C LEU A 12 1.80 -3.80 51.49
N SER A 13 0.82 -3.31 52.26
CA SER A 13 -0.53 -3.06 51.76
C SER A 13 -0.58 -1.95 50.72
N ALA A 14 0.20 -0.88 50.90
CA ALA A 14 0.33 0.19 49.89
C ALA A 14 0.95 -0.36 48.60
N LEU A 15 2.04 -1.13 48.70
CA LEU A 15 2.67 -1.78 47.55
C LEU A 15 1.72 -2.76 46.84
N HIS A 16 0.95 -3.55 47.60
CA HIS A 16 -0.07 -4.44 47.05
C HIS A 16 -1.15 -3.65 46.31
N GLY A 17 -1.64 -2.54 46.89
CA GLY A 17 -2.62 -1.65 46.26
C GLY A 17 -2.11 -1.04 44.96
N ASP A 18 -0.86 -0.58 44.95
CA ASP A 18 -0.22 -0.02 43.75
C ASP A 18 -0.05 -1.07 42.64
N ILE A 19 0.34 -2.30 42.98
CA ILE A 19 0.46 -3.41 42.02
C ILE A 19 -0.93 -3.79 41.50
N ALA A 20 -1.91 -3.98 42.37
CA ALA A 20 -3.27 -4.33 42.00
C ALA A 20 -3.93 -3.25 41.13
N GLY A 21 -3.66 -1.96 41.39
CA GLY A 21 -4.14 -0.85 40.57
C GLY A 21 -3.49 -0.77 39.17
N LYS A 22 -2.27 -1.30 39.02
CA LYS A 22 -1.57 -1.35 37.72
C LYS A 22 -1.98 -2.52 36.83
N ILE A 23 -2.46 -3.63 37.40
CA ILE A 23 -2.89 -4.81 36.62
C ILE A 23 -3.98 -4.45 35.59
N PRO A 24 -5.09 -3.75 35.94
CA PRO A 24 -6.09 -3.34 34.96
C PRO A 24 -5.55 -2.42 33.87
N GLN A 25 -4.57 -1.58 34.18
CA GLN A 25 -3.94 -0.69 33.20
C GLN A 25 -3.07 -1.47 32.21
N ILE A 26 -2.36 -2.49 32.70
CA ILE A 26 -1.57 -3.41 31.89
C ILE A 26 -2.50 -4.24 31.01
N ASP A 27 -3.56 -4.83 31.57
CA ASP A 27 -4.53 -5.63 30.82
C ASP A 27 -5.25 -4.81 29.75
N ALA A 28 -5.62 -3.56 30.05
CA ALA A 28 -6.21 -2.65 29.08
C ALA A 28 -5.24 -2.35 27.92
N ARG A 29 -3.95 -2.12 28.21
CA ARG A 29 -2.92 -1.92 27.17
C ARG A 29 -2.67 -3.20 26.37
N LEU A 30 -2.64 -4.36 27.03
CA LEU A 30 -2.47 -5.66 26.38
C LEU A 30 -3.66 -5.99 25.47
N GLN A 31 -4.89 -5.71 25.89
CA GLN A 31 -6.09 -5.85 25.06
C GLN A 31 -6.07 -4.90 23.86
N ALA A 32 -5.65 -3.64 24.04
CA ALA A 32 -5.47 -2.69 22.93
C ALA A 32 -4.39 -3.18 21.94
N ILE A 33 -3.29 -3.75 22.44
CA ILE A 33 -2.24 -4.33 21.59
C ILE A 33 -2.73 -5.60 20.89
N LEU A 34 -3.40 -6.52 21.60
CA LEU A 34 -3.91 -7.77 21.05
C LEU A 34 -4.99 -7.53 19.99
N SER A 35 -5.88 -6.55 20.20
CA SER A 35 -6.85 -6.13 19.18
C SER A 35 -6.19 -5.46 17.96
N SER A 36 -5.03 -4.82 18.14
CA SER A 36 -4.23 -4.33 17.01
C SER A 36 -3.45 -5.45 16.28
N LEU A 37 -3.10 -6.54 16.99
CA LEU A 37 -2.30 -7.66 16.48
C LEU A 37 -3.12 -8.84 15.96
N SER A 38 -4.41 -8.96 16.27
CA SER A 38 -5.27 -10.02 15.74
C SER A 38 -5.46 -9.97 14.21
N GLY A 39 -4.94 -8.92 13.55
CA GLY A 39 -4.77 -8.82 12.09
C GLY A 39 -3.35 -9.11 11.55
N ALA A 40 -2.42 -9.62 12.35
CA ALA A 40 -0.98 -9.70 12.06
C ALA A 40 -0.56 -10.60 10.88
N MET A 41 -1.49 -11.27 10.18
CA MET A 41 -1.19 -11.97 8.91
C MET A 41 -1.85 -11.36 7.67
N GLY A 42 -2.53 -10.23 7.82
CA GLY A 42 -3.16 -9.52 6.72
C GLY A 42 -4.31 -8.66 7.20
N ARG A 43 -4.06 -7.38 7.48
CA ARG A 43 -5.15 -6.44 7.73
C ARG A 43 -5.69 -5.94 6.40
N LYS A 44 -6.98 -6.18 6.18
CA LYS A 44 -7.74 -5.51 5.12
C LYS A 44 -8.10 -4.11 5.60
N VAL A 45 -7.72 -3.10 4.83
CA VAL A 45 -8.01 -1.68 5.08
C VAL A 45 -8.89 -1.17 3.97
N PHE A 46 -9.95 -0.43 4.32
CA PHE A 46 -10.87 0.16 3.34
C PHE A 46 -10.53 1.63 3.10
N VAL A 47 -10.52 2.01 1.83
CA VAL A 47 -10.24 3.37 1.38
C VAL A 47 -11.44 3.92 0.62
N ASP A 48 -11.96 5.04 1.08
CA ASP A 48 -13.05 5.79 0.47
C ASP A 48 -12.67 7.27 0.43
N ALA A 49 -12.35 7.79 -0.75
CA ALA A 49 -11.92 9.18 -0.90
C ALA A 49 -13.04 10.19 -0.64
N ALA A 50 -14.31 9.78 -0.69
CA ALA A 50 -15.46 10.64 -0.50
C ALA A 50 -15.89 10.73 0.97
N THR A 51 -15.78 9.63 1.72
CA THR A 51 -16.31 9.55 3.10
C THR A 51 -15.26 9.22 4.16
N GLY A 52 -14.03 8.91 3.77
CA GLY A 52 -12.96 8.52 4.69
C GLY A 52 -12.47 9.66 5.58
N ASP A 53 -11.98 9.30 6.76
CA ASP A 53 -11.44 10.22 7.75
C ASP A 53 -10.01 9.82 8.13
N ASP A 54 -9.04 10.73 7.99
CA ASP A 54 -7.63 10.46 8.32
C ASP A 54 -7.30 10.66 9.81
N VAL A 55 -8.22 11.26 10.58
CA VAL A 55 -8.09 11.54 12.02
C VAL A 55 -8.74 10.42 12.84
N ASP A 56 -10.01 10.14 12.58
CA ASP A 56 -10.82 9.19 13.34
C ASP A 56 -11.07 7.86 12.59
N GLY A 57 -10.63 7.75 11.33
CA GLY A 57 -10.83 6.55 10.52
C GLY A 57 -10.12 5.33 11.12
N LEU A 58 -10.85 4.23 11.25
CA LEU A 58 -10.32 2.96 11.78
C LEU A 58 -9.83 2.02 10.67
N GLY A 59 -9.99 2.41 9.39
CA GLY A 59 -9.66 1.60 8.24
C GLY A 59 -10.58 0.38 8.05
N THR A 60 -11.76 0.40 8.67
CA THR A 60 -12.82 -0.62 8.47
C THR A 60 -13.77 -0.16 7.36
N GLU A 61 -14.67 -1.02 6.93
CA GLU A 61 -15.65 -0.66 5.89
C GLU A 61 -16.60 0.46 6.36
N GLU A 62 -16.99 0.44 7.63
CA GLU A 62 -17.86 1.45 8.25
C GLU A 62 -17.11 2.73 8.66
N SER A 63 -15.79 2.68 8.69
CA SER A 63 -14.90 3.78 9.08
C SER A 63 -13.64 3.75 8.20
N PRO A 64 -13.79 4.03 6.88
CA PRO A 64 -12.69 3.96 5.94
C PRO A 64 -11.74 5.14 6.13
N VAL A 65 -10.55 5.03 5.54
CA VAL A 65 -9.60 6.14 5.42
C VAL A 65 -9.67 6.77 4.02
N PRO A 66 -9.30 8.05 3.83
CA PRO A 66 -9.52 8.72 2.56
C PRO A 66 -8.41 8.47 1.53
N SER A 67 -7.27 7.95 1.95
CA SER A 67 -6.06 7.88 1.12
C SER A 67 -5.26 6.59 1.33
N LEU A 68 -4.38 6.27 0.37
CA LEU A 68 -3.42 5.18 0.54
C LEU A 68 -2.37 5.47 1.63
N ASP A 69 -2.03 6.74 1.87
CA ASP A 69 -1.13 7.12 2.97
C ASP A 69 -1.80 6.89 4.33
N GLY A 70 -3.08 7.25 4.46
CA GLY A 70 -3.92 6.87 5.60
C GLY A 70 -3.94 5.35 5.79
N ALA A 71 -4.12 4.58 4.71
CA ALA A 71 -4.08 3.12 4.77
C ALA A 71 -2.71 2.57 5.19
N ALA A 72 -1.62 3.25 4.80
CA ALA A 72 -0.25 2.87 5.16
C ALA A 72 0.02 2.98 6.67
N LYS A 73 -0.72 3.82 7.41
CA LYS A 73 -0.60 3.93 8.88
C LYS A 73 -1.01 2.65 9.61
N PHE A 74 -1.84 1.80 8.99
CA PHE A 74 -2.29 0.53 9.57
C PHE A 74 -1.37 -0.66 9.23
N MET A 75 -0.27 -0.40 8.51
CA MET A 75 0.62 -1.43 7.99
C MET A 75 1.73 -1.80 9.00
N ILE A 76 1.83 -3.09 9.36
CA ILE A 76 2.89 -3.65 10.22
C ILE A 76 4.07 -4.16 9.40
N PRO A 77 5.28 -3.56 9.45
CA PRO A 77 6.36 -3.87 8.53
C PRO A 77 6.64 -5.36 8.27
N GLY A 78 6.82 -5.73 7.00
CA GLY A 78 7.16 -7.09 6.56
C GLY A 78 5.96 -8.03 6.33
N GLY A 79 4.73 -7.58 6.58
CA GLY A 79 3.50 -8.36 6.37
C GLY A 79 2.94 -8.34 4.93
N TYR A 80 1.76 -8.94 4.79
CA TYR A 80 0.86 -8.81 3.64
C TYR A 80 -0.19 -7.75 3.96
N TYR A 81 -0.49 -6.86 3.01
CA TYR A 81 -1.58 -5.90 3.19
C TYR A 81 -2.59 -6.00 2.07
N TYR A 82 -3.83 -5.74 2.43
CA TYR A 82 -4.92 -5.68 1.50
C TYR A 82 -5.60 -4.32 1.65
N VAL A 83 -5.65 -3.57 0.57
CA VAL A 83 -6.35 -2.29 0.49
C VAL A 83 -7.54 -2.47 -0.44
N SER A 84 -8.74 -2.23 0.09
CA SER A 84 -10.01 -2.27 -0.62
C SER A 84 -10.46 -0.86 -0.97
N LEU A 85 -10.54 -0.55 -2.25
CA LEU A 85 -11.06 0.72 -2.74
C LEU A 85 -12.59 0.67 -2.80
N MET A 86 -13.25 1.53 -2.02
CA MET A 86 -14.71 1.68 -2.02
C MET A 86 -15.17 2.67 -3.09
N THR A 87 -14.32 3.64 -3.41
CA THR A 87 -14.52 4.62 -4.47
C THR A 87 -13.35 4.62 -5.44
N ASP A 88 -13.52 5.34 -6.55
CA ASP A 88 -12.37 5.72 -7.38
C ASP A 88 -11.39 6.55 -6.53
N LEU A 89 -10.10 6.39 -6.80
CA LEU A 89 -9.02 6.99 -6.03
C LEU A 89 -7.99 7.66 -6.95
N VAL A 90 -7.58 8.87 -6.55
CA VAL A 90 -6.44 9.57 -7.12
C VAL A 90 -5.29 9.50 -6.11
N VAL A 91 -4.16 8.91 -6.51
CA VAL A 91 -2.92 8.94 -5.75
C VAL A 91 -2.24 10.27 -6.04
N ASP A 92 -2.13 11.10 -5.03
CA ASP A 92 -1.61 12.48 -5.12
C ASP A 92 -0.23 12.65 -4.47
N SER A 93 0.30 11.59 -3.88
CA SER A 93 1.49 11.62 -3.04
C SER A 93 2.35 10.37 -3.24
N TYR A 94 3.57 10.43 -2.72
CA TYR A 94 4.44 9.28 -2.63
C TYR A 94 4.01 8.39 -1.45
N VAL A 95 3.56 7.17 -1.75
CA VAL A 95 3.08 6.22 -0.73
C VAL A 95 4.13 5.15 -0.51
N ALA A 96 4.70 5.14 0.70
CA ALA A 96 5.68 4.12 1.09
C ALA A 96 5.02 2.98 1.84
N ILE A 97 5.01 1.79 1.23
CA ILE A 97 4.39 0.61 1.81
C ILE A 97 5.47 -0.27 2.43
N PRO A 98 5.47 -0.45 3.77
CA PRO A 98 6.46 -1.26 4.46
C PRO A 98 6.18 -2.77 4.37
N ALA A 99 5.62 -3.25 3.24
CA ALA A 99 5.17 -4.65 3.09
C ALA A 99 6.15 -5.54 2.33
N ALA A 100 6.07 -6.84 2.61
CA ALA A 100 6.50 -7.87 1.66
C ALA A 100 5.50 -8.03 0.51
N SER A 101 4.20 -7.72 0.71
CA SER A 101 3.23 -7.75 -0.38
C SER A 101 2.07 -6.78 -0.16
N LEU A 102 1.62 -6.14 -1.24
CA LEU A 102 0.45 -5.28 -1.29
C LEU A 102 -0.57 -5.90 -2.24
N THR A 103 -1.81 -6.00 -1.79
CA THR A 103 -2.98 -6.19 -2.64
C THR A 103 -3.78 -4.90 -2.69
N LEU A 104 -4.06 -4.41 -3.89
CA LEU A 104 -5.01 -3.35 -4.18
C LEU A 104 -6.18 -3.97 -4.92
N ALA A 105 -7.39 -3.79 -4.41
CA ALA A 105 -8.57 -4.35 -5.03
C ALA A 105 -9.78 -3.42 -4.88
N SER A 106 -10.74 -3.54 -5.78
CA SER A 106 -12.09 -3.03 -5.51
C SER A 106 -12.68 -3.69 -4.25
N SER A 107 -13.50 -2.96 -3.50
CA SER A 107 -14.32 -3.53 -2.42
C SER A 107 -15.43 -4.45 -2.93
N GLU A 108 -15.84 -4.30 -4.18
CA GLU A 108 -16.97 -5.00 -4.78
C GLU A 108 -16.51 -5.83 -6.00
N ILE A 109 -16.86 -7.11 -6.00
CA ILE A 109 -16.53 -8.04 -7.09
C ILE A 109 -17.25 -7.61 -8.37
N GLY A 110 -16.51 -7.56 -9.49
CA GLY A 110 -17.05 -7.16 -10.79
C GLY A 110 -17.21 -5.66 -10.97
N VAL A 111 -16.92 -4.84 -9.95
CA VAL A 111 -16.89 -3.38 -10.06
C VAL A 111 -15.44 -2.95 -10.17
N LYS A 112 -15.05 -2.39 -11.33
CA LYS A 112 -13.68 -1.91 -11.54
C LYS A 112 -13.50 -0.48 -11.05
N ARG A 113 -13.05 -0.33 -9.80
CA ARG A 113 -12.71 0.98 -9.23
C ARG A 113 -11.49 1.55 -9.94
N ARG A 114 -11.51 2.85 -10.21
CA ARG A 114 -10.44 3.52 -10.90
C ARG A 114 -9.36 3.93 -9.90
N LEU A 115 -8.14 3.47 -10.10
CA LEU A 115 -6.95 3.95 -9.42
C LEU A 115 -6.15 4.78 -10.43
N SER A 116 -5.98 6.05 -10.14
CA SER A 116 -5.30 7.02 -11.02
C SER A 116 -4.24 7.78 -10.24
N TRP A 117 -3.36 8.48 -10.95
CA TRP A 117 -2.30 9.28 -10.35
C TRP A 117 -2.53 10.75 -10.71
N ALA A 118 -2.42 11.63 -9.73
CA ALA A 118 -2.46 13.06 -9.98
C ALA A 118 -1.31 13.44 -10.93
N PRO A 119 -1.54 14.32 -11.91
CA PRO A 119 -0.42 14.90 -12.64
C PRO A 119 0.46 15.64 -11.64
N GLU A 120 1.78 15.56 -11.77
CA GLU A 120 2.66 16.35 -10.91
C GLU A 120 2.53 17.83 -11.27
N ILE A 121 2.13 18.65 -10.28
CA ILE A 121 1.78 20.07 -10.49
C ILE A 121 2.96 20.99 -10.15
N ASP A 122 3.85 20.59 -9.24
CA ASP A 122 4.90 21.47 -8.72
C ASP A 122 6.30 21.15 -9.28
N ALA A 123 6.94 22.19 -9.84
CA ALA A 123 8.27 22.08 -10.46
C ALA A 123 9.44 21.87 -9.46
N ILE A 124 9.16 21.83 -8.16
CA ILE A 124 10.15 21.68 -7.08
C ILE A 124 10.25 20.24 -6.61
N ASP A 125 9.14 19.51 -6.59
CA ASP A 125 9.21 18.08 -6.34
C ASP A 125 9.78 17.40 -7.59
N THR A 126 10.50 16.31 -7.37
CA THR A 126 11.12 15.52 -8.45
C THR A 126 10.46 14.16 -8.57
N ARG A 127 9.45 13.90 -7.73
CA ARG A 127 8.83 12.60 -7.56
C ARG A 127 7.37 12.69 -7.92
N ALA A 128 6.99 11.88 -8.91
CA ALA A 128 5.59 11.64 -9.20
C ALA A 128 4.90 11.06 -7.96
N PRO A 129 3.57 11.24 -7.86
CA PRO A 129 2.75 10.33 -7.09
C PRO A 129 3.08 8.89 -7.51
N THR A 130 3.47 8.08 -6.55
CA THR A 130 4.01 6.74 -6.79
C THR A 130 3.77 5.88 -5.56
N ILE A 131 3.45 4.61 -5.79
CA ILE A 131 3.38 3.61 -4.74
C ILE A 131 4.70 2.84 -4.72
N THR A 132 5.38 2.80 -3.59
CA THR A 132 6.60 2.00 -3.44
C THR A 132 6.42 0.92 -2.39
N SER A 133 7.14 -0.18 -2.55
CA SER A 133 7.44 -1.05 -1.41
C SER A 133 8.83 -0.73 -0.88
N THR A 134 8.94 -0.59 0.45
CA THR A 134 10.23 -0.52 1.14
C THR A 134 10.73 -1.91 1.57
N GLY A 135 9.93 -2.96 1.36
CA GLY A 135 10.32 -4.35 1.59
C GLY A 135 11.30 -4.87 0.55
N ARG A 136 11.99 -5.97 0.87
CA ARG A 136 12.78 -6.74 -0.10
C ARG A 136 11.87 -7.77 -0.77
N ASN A 137 12.01 -7.98 -2.08
CA ASN A 137 11.22 -8.96 -2.84
C ASN A 137 9.71 -8.73 -2.68
N CYS A 138 9.22 -7.58 -3.12
CA CYS A 138 7.84 -7.19 -2.90
C CYS A 138 6.90 -7.74 -3.98
N THR A 139 5.67 -8.10 -3.60
CA THR A 139 4.60 -8.40 -4.56
C THR A 139 3.58 -7.28 -4.56
N ILE A 140 3.16 -6.83 -5.74
CA ILE A 140 2.04 -5.93 -5.94
C ILE A 140 0.98 -6.70 -6.72
N LEU A 141 -0.15 -6.96 -6.09
CA LEU A 141 -1.32 -7.58 -6.69
C LEU A 141 -2.39 -6.52 -6.89
N CYS A 142 -2.89 -6.38 -8.11
CA CYS A 142 -4.07 -5.57 -8.42
C CYS A 142 -5.22 -6.48 -8.85
N ARG A 143 -6.44 -6.23 -8.35
CA ARG A 143 -7.63 -7.00 -8.72
C ARG A 143 -8.85 -6.11 -8.93
N ASP A 144 -9.60 -6.35 -10.01
CA ASP A 144 -10.84 -5.61 -10.31
C ASP A 144 -10.61 -4.10 -10.31
N LEU A 145 -9.54 -3.63 -10.97
CA LEU A 145 -9.16 -2.21 -11.02
C LEU A 145 -9.06 -1.69 -12.45
N ARG A 146 -9.44 -0.42 -12.64
CA ARG A 146 -9.03 0.40 -13.79
C ARG A 146 -7.80 1.21 -13.38
N LEU A 147 -6.64 0.88 -13.91
CA LEU A 147 -5.36 1.52 -13.63
C LEU A 147 -5.10 2.60 -14.68
N ALA A 148 -5.27 3.86 -14.28
CA ALA A 148 -5.17 4.99 -15.19
C ALA A 148 -3.82 5.70 -15.08
N THR A 149 -3.01 5.61 -16.13
CA THR A 149 -1.78 6.38 -16.25
C THR A 149 -2.07 7.88 -16.35
N THR A 150 -1.06 8.70 -16.11
CA THR A 150 -1.16 10.16 -16.22
C THR A 150 -0.01 10.75 -17.02
N GLN A 151 -0.07 12.07 -17.23
CA GLN A 151 1.05 12.84 -17.74
C GLN A 151 1.82 13.42 -16.56
N VAL A 152 3.12 13.13 -16.50
CA VAL A 152 4.07 13.68 -15.54
C VAL A 152 5.02 14.67 -16.22
N SER A 153 5.48 15.66 -15.46
CA SER A 153 6.41 16.68 -15.94
C SER A 153 7.75 16.09 -16.39
N ALA A 154 8.48 16.82 -17.25
CA ALA A 154 9.75 16.34 -17.80
C ALA A 154 10.86 16.19 -16.73
N HIS A 155 10.77 16.92 -15.62
CA HIS A 155 11.77 16.91 -14.54
C HIS A 155 11.59 15.77 -13.54
N VAL A 156 10.49 15.03 -13.68
CA VAL A 156 10.10 13.97 -12.76
C VAL A 156 10.90 12.73 -13.05
N THR A 157 11.62 12.24 -12.03
CA THR A 157 12.35 10.97 -12.07
C THR A 157 12.36 10.36 -10.67
N PRO A 158 11.93 9.10 -10.49
CA PRO A 158 11.47 8.13 -11.49
C PRO A 158 9.99 8.32 -11.90
N ARG A 159 9.60 7.83 -13.09
CA ARG A 159 8.25 8.02 -13.66
C ARG A 159 7.41 6.75 -13.63
N GLY A 160 7.27 6.11 -12.47
CA GLY A 160 6.45 4.89 -12.33
C GLY A 160 5.22 5.08 -11.45
N MET A 161 4.10 4.47 -11.80
CA MET A 161 2.95 4.26 -10.92
C MET A 161 3.39 3.46 -9.69
N PHE A 162 4.23 2.45 -9.92
CA PHE A 162 4.85 1.61 -8.91
C PHE A 162 6.39 1.71 -8.97
N TYR A 163 7.03 1.89 -7.82
CA TYR A 163 8.50 1.98 -7.72
C TYR A 163 9.11 0.82 -6.91
N GLY A 164 9.97 0.06 -7.58
CA GLY A 164 10.71 -1.06 -7.02
C GLY A 164 12.16 -0.72 -6.69
N ARG A 165 12.57 -0.95 -5.44
CA ARG A 165 13.98 -0.85 -4.99
C ARG A 165 14.75 -2.15 -5.13
N THR A 166 14.04 -3.28 -5.13
CA THR A 166 14.56 -4.65 -5.25
C THR A 166 13.58 -5.46 -6.08
N ASN A 167 13.78 -6.77 -6.23
CA ASN A 167 12.87 -7.63 -6.99
C ASN A 167 11.40 -7.35 -6.67
N MET A 168 10.58 -7.25 -7.71
CA MET A 168 9.17 -6.96 -7.61
C MET A 168 8.38 -7.93 -8.49
N PHE A 169 7.38 -8.56 -7.89
CA PHE A 169 6.40 -9.36 -8.59
C PHE A 169 5.13 -8.53 -8.78
N VAL A 170 4.59 -8.53 -9.99
CA VAL A 170 3.39 -7.79 -10.36
C VAL A 170 2.36 -8.79 -10.87
N ASP A 171 1.26 -8.88 -10.16
CA ASP A 171 0.14 -9.74 -10.52
C ASP A 171 -1.10 -8.88 -10.80
N LEU A 172 -1.59 -8.89 -12.03
CA LEU A 172 -2.80 -8.17 -12.43
C LEU A 172 -3.91 -9.18 -12.75
N PHE A 173 -5.04 -9.07 -12.05
CA PHE A 173 -6.21 -9.93 -12.21
C PHE A 173 -7.46 -9.12 -12.52
N ASP A 174 -8.12 -9.40 -13.64
CA ASP A 174 -9.32 -8.68 -14.10
C ASP A 174 -9.16 -7.15 -14.07
N CYS A 175 -7.98 -6.67 -14.46
CA CYS A 175 -7.65 -5.25 -14.50
C CYS A 175 -7.80 -4.68 -15.91
N GLU A 176 -8.03 -3.38 -15.96
CA GLU A 176 -8.07 -2.59 -17.20
C GLU A 176 -7.05 -1.47 -17.10
N MET A 177 -6.27 -1.27 -18.16
CA MET A 177 -5.30 -0.18 -18.23
C MET A 177 -5.89 0.98 -19.02
N GLU A 178 -5.89 2.18 -18.46
CA GLU A 178 -6.30 3.40 -19.14
C GLU A 178 -5.06 4.27 -19.43
N VAL A 179 -4.83 4.56 -20.71
CA VAL A 179 -3.70 5.38 -21.16
C VAL A 179 -4.22 6.62 -21.89
N PRO A 180 -4.37 7.76 -21.19
CA PRO A 180 -4.74 9.02 -21.83
C PRO A 180 -3.73 9.44 -22.90
N ALA A 181 -4.19 10.19 -23.90
CA ALA A 181 -3.31 10.73 -24.93
C ALA A 181 -2.19 11.59 -24.30
N GLY A 182 -0.94 11.29 -24.66
CA GLY A 182 0.23 12.00 -24.12
C GLY A 182 0.70 11.52 -22.74
N ALA A 183 0.10 10.46 -22.18
CA ALA A 183 0.60 9.84 -20.96
C ALA A 183 2.05 9.36 -21.14
N ASN A 184 2.87 9.65 -20.14
CA ASN A 184 4.30 9.30 -20.11
C ASN A 184 4.71 8.74 -18.73
N HIS A 185 3.73 8.46 -17.86
CA HIS A 185 3.90 7.78 -16.60
C HIS A 185 3.93 6.28 -16.85
N ALA A 186 5.10 5.68 -16.66
CA ALA A 186 5.25 4.24 -16.80
C ALA A 186 4.54 3.50 -15.66
N PHE A 187 4.26 2.22 -15.87
CA PHE A 187 3.69 1.34 -14.88
C PHE A 187 4.69 1.04 -13.77
N LEU A 188 5.91 0.63 -14.15
CA LEU A 188 7.00 0.35 -13.21
C LEU A 188 8.18 1.29 -13.41
N SER A 189 8.84 1.60 -12.31
CA SER A 189 10.11 2.30 -12.32
C SER A 189 11.05 1.82 -11.22
N GLY A 190 12.32 2.16 -11.34
CA GLY A 190 13.37 1.83 -10.37
C GLY A 190 14.40 0.80 -10.83
N ASN A 191 15.20 0.34 -9.87
CA ASN A 191 16.33 -0.56 -10.10
C ASN A 191 16.02 -1.95 -9.54
N ALA A 192 14.99 -2.58 -10.09
CA ALA A 192 14.49 -3.87 -9.66
C ALA A 192 14.49 -4.89 -10.81
N LEU A 193 14.50 -6.18 -10.47
CA LEU A 193 14.01 -7.22 -11.38
C LEU A 193 12.49 -7.29 -11.25
N TYR A 194 11.79 -7.22 -12.37
CA TYR A 194 10.34 -7.26 -12.44
C TYR A 194 9.88 -8.60 -13.00
N ALA A 195 8.93 -9.24 -12.32
CA ALA A 195 8.24 -10.41 -12.83
C ALA A 195 6.76 -10.10 -13.00
N PHE A 196 6.17 -10.45 -14.15
CA PHE A 196 4.77 -10.15 -14.47
C PHE A 196 3.93 -11.41 -14.58
N TRP A 197 2.74 -11.34 -14.00
CA TRP A 197 1.63 -12.25 -14.23
C TRP A 197 0.39 -11.44 -14.60
N LEU A 198 -0.12 -11.63 -15.82
CA LEU A 198 -1.31 -10.95 -16.33
C LEU A 198 -2.42 -11.98 -16.57
N ASN A 199 -3.57 -11.80 -15.91
CA ASN A 199 -4.75 -12.67 -16.08
C ASN A 199 -6.01 -11.81 -16.26
N ALA A 200 -6.74 -12.05 -17.36
CA ALA A 200 -7.93 -11.27 -17.73
C ALA A 200 -7.68 -9.75 -17.76
N VAL A 201 -6.50 -9.33 -18.23
CA VAL A 201 -6.11 -7.92 -18.25
C VAL A 201 -6.34 -7.33 -19.63
N THR A 202 -7.04 -6.19 -19.70
CA THR A 202 -7.15 -5.41 -20.95
C THR A 202 -6.03 -4.38 -21.01
N VAL A 203 -5.14 -4.51 -22.01
CA VAL A 203 -3.99 -3.63 -22.22
C VAL A 203 -4.17 -2.88 -23.55
N PRO A 204 -4.29 -1.53 -23.53
CA PRO A 204 -4.39 -0.73 -24.76
C PRO A 204 -3.03 -0.67 -25.47
N ALA A 205 -3.04 -0.42 -26.77
CA ALA A 205 -1.81 -0.41 -27.59
C ALA A 205 -0.84 0.70 -27.15
N GLU A 206 -1.39 1.80 -26.63
CA GLU A 206 -0.68 2.96 -26.08
C GLU A 206 0.17 2.61 -24.86
N MET A 207 -0.10 1.47 -24.20
CA MET A 207 0.72 0.96 -23.12
C MET A 207 2.08 0.41 -23.59
N ALA A 208 2.25 0.20 -24.91
CA ALA A 208 3.51 -0.23 -25.48
C ALA A 208 4.61 0.80 -25.19
N GLY A 209 5.63 0.41 -24.42
CA GLY A 209 6.71 1.30 -23.98
C GLY A 209 6.49 1.99 -22.64
N LEU A 210 5.29 1.87 -22.06
CA LEU A 210 4.99 2.42 -20.73
C LEU A 210 5.06 1.37 -19.63
N TRP A 211 5.49 0.13 -19.91
CA TRP A 211 5.58 -0.91 -18.87
C TRP A 211 6.69 -0.65 -17.86
N VAL A 212 7.86 -0.24 -18.34
CA VAL A 212 9.05 -0.01 -17.52
C VAL A 212 9.69 1.30 -17.94
N ASP A 213 9.88 2.20 -16.98
CA ASP A 213 10.53 3.49 -17.17
C ASP A 213 11.94 3.32 -17.78
N GLY A 214 12.30 4.21 -18.70
CA GLY A 214 13.60 4.22 -19.38
C GLY A 214 13.74 3.31 -20.61
N TYR A 215 12.71 2.57 -21.02
CA TYR A 215 12.71 1.77 -22.25
C TYR A 215 11.81 2.40 -23.32
N ALA A 216 12.26 2.35 -24.58
CA ALA A 216 11.46 2.87 -25.70
C ALA A 216 10.27 1.96 -26.00
N ALA A 217 9.20 2.54 -26.55
CA ALA A 217 8.08 1.77 -27.08
C ALA A 217 8.53 0.75 -28.14
N GLY A 218 7.96 -0.45 -28.06
CA GLY A 218 8.31 -1.56 -28.96
C GLY A 218 9.63 -2.26 -28.64
N THR A 219 10.31 -1.91 -27.54
CA THR A 219 11.47 -2.69 -27.07
C THR A 219 11.06 -4.15 -26.85
N ASP A 220 11.78 -5.08 -27.45
CA ASP A 220 11.58 -6.51 -27.25
C ASP A 220 11.74 -6.85 -25.75
N PRO A 221 10.71 -7.37 -25.08
CA PRO A 221 10.78 -7.74 -23.66
C PRO A 221 11.97 -8.65 -23.33
N ALA A 222 12.42 -9.52 -24.25
CA ALA A 222 13.58 -10.39 -24.04
C ALA A 222 14.91 -9.62 -23.94
N THR A 223 14.95 -8.39 -24.47
CA THR A 223 16.12 -7.50 -24.40
C THR A 223 16.12 -6.60 -23.16
N VAL A 224 14.98 -6.54 -22.45
CA VAL A 224 14.85 -5.80 -21.19
C VAL A 224 15.47 -6.65 -20.08
N GLY A 225 16.75 -6.43 -19.77
CA GLY A 225 17.52 -7.24 -18.81
C GLY A 225 17.00 -7.27 -17.36
N ARG A 226 15.94 -6.50 -17.07
CA ARG A 226 15.27 -6.44 -15.76
C ARG A 226 13.86 -7.04 -15.77
N LEU A 227 13.40 -7.61 -16.88
CA LEU A 227 12.03 -8.07 -17.05
C LEU A 227 11.98 -9.59 -17.21
N LEU A 228 11.16 -10.25 -16.40
CA LEU A 228 10.78 -11.66 -16.51
C LEU A 228 9.27 -11.71 -16.76
N ALA A 229 8.85 -11.82 -18.02
CA ALA A 229 7.43 -11.96 -18.36
C ALA A 229 7.11 -13.43 -18.67
N ALA A 230 6.18 -14.01 -17.92
CA ALA A 230 5.59 -15.31 -18.27
C ALA A 230 4.32 -15.05 -19.11
N ASN A 231 4.42 -15.18 -20.43
CA ASN A 231 3.25 -15.13 -21.30
C ASN A 231 2.48 -16.46 -21.20
N THR A 232 1.49 -16.56 -20.32
CA THR A 232 0.43 -17.56 -20.46
C THR A 232 -0.76 -16.91 -21.14
N THR A 233 -0.78 -16.96 -22.47
CA THR A 233 -1.98 -16.71 -23.28
C THR A 233 -3.08 -17.71 -22.89
N LEU A 234 -4.26 -17.22 -22.50
CA LEU A 234 -5.52 -17.96 -22.57
C LEU A 234 -6.21 -17.62 -23.89
#